data_AF-A0A952E2I3-F1
#
_entry.id   AF-A0A952E2I3-F1
#
_cell.length_a   1.000
_cell.length_b   1.000
_cell.length_c   1.000
_cell.angle_alpha   90.00
_cell.angle_beta   90.00
_cell.angle_gamma   90.00
#
_symmetry.space_group_name_H-M   'P 1'
#
loop_
_entity.id
_entity.type
_entity.pdbx_description
1 polymer ?
#
loop_
_entity_poly.entity_id
_entity_poly.type
_entity_poly.pdbx_seq_one_letter_code
_entity_poly.pdbx_strand_id
1 'polypeptide(L)'
;MSSDGVGALIQVIRRADKDKPTKEDKAELDRILREHPALWRAAGDIMEQAGRKLAADMSATYAVKRSVTAGWEQLQKDLARPGDEELERLLVQQAALAWLKLAVTEYQHAHFLISGGETITKCDFWERRLSAAQRRYLRACETLARVRRLRLPAVQVNIGAQQVNQVNAM
;
A
#
# COMPACT_ATOMS: atom_id res chain seq x y z
N MET A 1 12.59 -15.03 -16.09
CA MET A 1 14.02 -15.00 -15.73
C MET A 1 14.40 -16.39 -15.25
N SER A 2 15.49 -16.97 -15.76
CA SER A 2 16.05 -18.20 -15.19
C SER A 2 16.45 -17.99 -13.73
N SER A 3 16.53 -19.07 -12.95
CA SER A 3 17.02 -19.04 -11.55
C SER A 3 18.33 -18.26 -11.42
N ASP A 4 19.22 -18.40 -12.42
CA ASP A 4 20.53 -17.73 -12.48
C ASP A 4 20.41 -16.20 -12.60
N GLY A 5 19.43 -15.70 -13.35
CA GLY A 5 19.20 -14.27 -13.51
C GLY A 5 18.68 -13.58 -12.25
N VAL A 6 17.87 -14.27 -11.46
CA VAL A 6 17.38 -13.75 -10.16
C VAL A 6 18.51 -13.70 -9.13
N GLY A 7 19.36 -14.74 -9.10
CA GLY A 7 20.53 -14.78 -8.24
C GLY A 7 21.53 -13.65 -8.53
N ALA A 8 21.80 -13.38 -9.80
CA ALA A 8 22.68 -12.28 -10.22
C ALA A 8 22.16 -10.90 -9.78
N LEU A 9 20.86 -10.66 -9.91
CA LEU A 9 20.22 -9.41 -9.48
C LEU A 9 20.33 -9.18 -7.97
N ILE A 10 20.06 -10.21 -7.16
CA ILE A 10 20.18 -10.13 -5.70
C ILE A 10 21.61 -9.75 -5.29
N GLN A 11 22.61 -10.27 -6.00
CA GLN A 11 24.01 -9.96 -5.73
C GLN A 11 24.33 -8.49 -6.03
N VAL A 12 23.84 -7.92 -7.13
CA VAL A 12 24.05 -6.50 -7.43
C VAL A 12 23.43 -5.62 -6.35
N ILE A 13 22.18 -5.88 -5.96
CA ILE A 13 21.49 -5.13 -4.91
C ILE A 13 22.28 -5.20 -3.60
N ARG A 14 22.71 -6.40 -3.18
CA ARG A 14 23.50 -6.56 -1.94
C ARG A 14 24.84 -5.85 -1.95
N ARG A 15 25.51 -5.76 -3.12
CA ARG A 15 26.77 -5.01 -3.20
C ARG A 15 26.55 -3.51 -3.12
N ALA A 16 25.43 -3.02 -3.67
CA ALA A 16 25.05 -1.62 -3.61
C ALA A 16 24.45 -1.20 -2.24
N ASP A 17 23.85 -2.11 -1.48
CA ASP A 17 23.21 -1.86 -0.18
C ASP A 17 24.19 -1.82 1.03
N LYS A 18 25.46 -1.51 0.78
CA LYS A 18 26.48 -1.34 1.83
C LYS A 18 26.55 0.12 2.25
N ASP A 19 27.03 0.41 3.47
CA ASP A 19 27.25 1.80 3.95
C ASP A 19 28.09 2.66 2.98
N LYS A 20 29.04 2.03 2.27
CA LYS A 20 29.92 2.67 1.29
C LYS A 20 30.11 1.75 0.07
N PRO A 21 29.15 1.70 -0.86
CA PRO A 21 29.27 0.87 -2.06
C PRO A 21 30.31 1.47 -3.01
N THR A 22 30.99 0.62 -3.78
CA THR A 22 32.04 1.04 -4.73
C THR A 22 31.43 1.85 -5.88
N LYS A 23 32.27 2.54 -6.67
CA LYS A 23 31.78 3.28 -7.85
C LYS A 23 31.19 2.31 -8.88
N GLU A 24 31.80 1.14 -9.00
CA GLU A 24 31.43 0.06 -9.91
C GLU A 24 30.08 -0.55 -9.50
N ASP A 25 29.86 -0.78 -8.20
CA ASP A 25 28.59 -1.29 -7.69
C ASP A 25 27.43 -0.32 -7.92
N LYS A 26 27.67 1.00 -7.75
CA LYS A 26 26.69 2.04 -8.04
C LYS A 26 26.35 2.10 -9.53
N ALA A 27 27.37 2.13 -10.39
CA ALA A 27 27.20 2.21 -11.83
C ALA A 27 26.43 0.99 -12.38
N GLU A 28 26.68 -0.20 -11.82
CA GLU A 28 25.97 -1.42 -12.20
C GLU A 28 24.51 -1.39 -11.76
N LEU A 29 24.21 -0.92 -10.54
CA LEU A 29 22.82 -0.73 -10.09
C LEU A 29 22.08 0.28 -10.98
N ASP A 30 22.70 1.42 -11.29
CA ASP A 30 22.12 2.46 -12.17
C ASP A 30 21.86 1.94 -13.59
N ARG A 31 22.76 1.10 -14.11
CA ARG A 31 22.57 0.44 -15.41
C ARG A 31 21.36 -0.50 -15.37
N ILE A 32 21.28 -1.37 -14.38
CA ILE A 32 20.18 -2.33 -14.23
C ILE A 32 18.83 -1.63 -14.04
N LEU A 33 18.76 -0.58 -13.23
CA LEU A 33 17.52 0.18 -13.02
C LEU A 33 17.07 0.92 -14.30
N ARG A 34 18.00 1.37 -15.15
CA ARG A 34 17.66 1.96 -16.45
C ARG A 34 17.15 0.93 -17.45
N GLU A 35 17.79 -0.24 -17.52
CA GLU A 35 17.39 -1.32 -18.44
C GLU A 35 16.11 -2.03 -18.00
N HIS A 36 15.88 -2.10 -16.69
CA HIS A 36 14.73 -2.78 -16.10
C HIS A 36 14.07 -1.93 -15.00
N PRO A 37 13.33 -0.87 -15.35
CA PRO A 37 12.77 0.08 -14.38
C PRO A 37 11.92 -0.59 -13.30
N ALA A 38 11.18 -1.66 -13.61
CA ALA A 38 10.34 -2.36 -12.64
C ALA A 38 11.10 -2.94 -11.43
N LEU A 39 12.43 -3.09 -11.51
CA LEU A 39 13.27 -3.60 -10.44
C LEU A 39 13.39 -2.69 -9.23
N TRP A 40 12.99 -1.41 -9.34
CA TRP A 40 12.90 -0.52 -8.17
C TRP A 40 12.03 -1.15 -7.08
N ARG A 41 11.03 -1.99 -7.43
CA ARG A 41 10.17 -2.68 -6.46
C ARG A 41 10.90 -3.71 -5.61
N ALA A 42 11.92 -4.34 -6.17
CA ALA A 42 12.73 -5.34 -5.47
C ALA A 42 13.82 -4.68 -4.60
N ALA A 43 14.40 -3.59 -5.10
CA ALA A 43 15.57 -2.95 -4.47
C ALA A 43 15.20 -1.81 -3.51
N GLY A 44 14.15 -1.04 -3.80
CA GLY A 44 13.95 0.28 -3.21
C GLY A 44 12.49 0.72 -3.11
N ASP A 45 11.55 -0.21 -3.01
CA ASP A 45 10.17 0.15 -2.69
C ASP A 45 10.09 0.63 -1.23
N ILE A 46 10.20 1.94 -1.05
CA ILE A 46 10.22 2.55 0.27
C ILE A 46 8.90 2.36 1.02
N MET A 47 7.78 2.22 0.32
CA MET A 47 6.48 1.97 0.95
C MET A 47 6.41 0.55 1.51
N GLU A 48 6.89 -0.42 0.75
CA GLU A 48 7.06 -1.80 1.21
C GLU A 48 8.04 -1.88 2.39
N GLN A 49 9.19 -1.20 2.32
CA GLN A 49 10.15 -1.15 3.41
C GLN A 49 9.57 -0.51 4.68
N ALA A 50 8.79 0.57 4.53
CA ALA A 50 8.12 1.22 5.65
C ALA A 50 7.11 0.30 6.34
N GLY A 51 6.35 -0.50 5.57
CA GLY A 51 5.42 -1.49 6.13
C GLY A 51 6.15 -2.59 6.92
N ARG A 52 7.21 -3.16 6.34
CA ARG A 52 8.05 -4.17 7.03
C ARG A 52 8.66 -3.64 8.31
N LYS A 53 9.23 -2.43 8.26
CA LYS A 53 9.83 -1.76 9.42
C LYS A 53 8.78 -1.52 10.52
N LEU A 54 7.60 -1.01 10.15
CA LEU A 54 6.53 -0.76 11.09
C LEU A 54 6.06 -2.03 11.82
N ALA A 55 5.89 -3.14 11.10
CA ALA A 55 5.51 -4.42 11.70
C ALA A 55 6.63 -5.02 12.57
N ALA A 56 7.90 -4.87 12.17
CA ALA A 56 9.05 -5.38 12.90
C ALA A 56 9.32 -4.61 14.20
N ASP A 57 9.20 -3.28 14.16
CA ASP A 57 9.54 -2.39 15.29
C ASP A 57 8.43 -2.31 16.36
N MET A 58 7.26 -2.90 16.11
CA MET A 58 6.17 -2.95 17.09
C MET A 58 6.62 -3.65 18.38
N SER A 59 6.23 -3.12 19.55
CA SER A 59 6.46 -3.78 20.83
C SER A 59 5.42 -4.89 21.06
N ALA A 60 5.72 -6.09 20.56
CA ALA A 60 4.85 -7.26 20.65
C ALA A 60 5.69 -8.55 20.60
N THR A 61 5.06 -9.69 20.88
CA THR A 61 5.71 -11.00 20.77
C THR A 61 6.09 -11.31 19.32
N TYR A 62 7.07 -12.20 19.13
CA TYR A 62 7.50 -12.63 17.79
C TYR A 62 6.33 -13.14 16.94
N ALA A 63 5.46 -13.97 17.52
CA ALA A 63 4.28 -14.52 16.84
C ALA A 63 3.35 -13.41 16.33
N VAL A 64 3.08 -12.38 17.14
CA VAL A 64 2.25 -11.24 16.74
C VAL A 64 2.93 -10.45 15.61
N LYS A 65 4.21 -10.12 15.73
CA LYS A 65 4.95 -9.41 14.68
C LYS A 65 4.90 -10.16 13.35
N ARG A 66 5.20 -11.46 13.36
CA ARG A 66 5.15 -12.30 12.15
C ARG A 66 3.75 -12.41 11.57
N SER A 67 2.73 -12.52 12.41
CA SER A 67 1.33 -12.59 11.97
C SER A 67 0.87 -11.28 11.33
N VAL A 68 1.25 -10.13 11.90
CA VAL A 68 0.94 -8.82 11.35
C VAL A 68 1.67 -8.58 10.03
N THR A 69 2.95 -8.93 9.93
CA THR A 69 3.69 -8.89 8.65
C THR A 69 3.00 -9.75 7.59
N ALA A 70 2.70 -11.01 7.90
CA ALA A 70 2.06 -11.94 6.96
C ALA A 70 0.64 -11.46 6.57
N GLY A 71 -0.13 -10.94 7.52
CA GLY A 71 -1.45 -10.38 7.28
C GLY A 71 -1.41 -9.15 6.38
N TRP A 72 -0.44 -8.26 6.56
CA TRP A 72 -0.23 -7.11 5.69
C TRP A 72 0.16 -7.53 4.27
N GLU A 73 1.10 -8.46 4.13
CA GLU A 73 1.50 -9.02 2.83
C GLU A 73 0.34 -9.73 2.12
N GLN A 74 -0.49 -10.45 2.87
CA GLN A 74 -1.67 -11.13 2.32
C GLN A 74 -2.76 -10.14 1.93
N LEU A 75 -3.00 -9.10 2.74
CA LEU A 75 -3.99 -8.06 2.44
C LEU A 75 -3.66 -7.33 1.12
N GLN A 76 -2.39 -7.09 0.81
CA GLN A 76 -1.98 -6.55 -0.49
C GLN A 76 -2.43 -7.46 -1.65
N LYS A 77 -2.30 -8.78 -1.49
CA LYS A 77 -2.72 -9.75 -2.51
C LYS A 77 -4.23 -9.84 -2.61
N ASP A 78 -4.93 -9.86 -1.48
CA ASP A 78 -6.39 -9.97 -1.42
C ASP A 78 -7.09 -8.73 -2.01
N LEU A 79 -6.48 -7.56 -1.84
CA LEU A 79 -7.00 -6.32 -2.41
C LEU A 79 -6.70 -6.17 -3.90
N ALA A 80 -5.65 -6.81 -4.42
CA ALA A 80 -5.30 -6.77 -5.84
C ALA A 80 -6.34 -7.53 -6.69
N ARG A 81 -6.59 -7.04 -7.90
CA ARG A 81 -7.50 -7.67 -8.86
C ARG A 81 -6.80 -7.96 -10.19
N PRO A 82 -7.23 -9.01 -10.92
CA PRO A 82 -6.86 -9.18 -12.31
C PRO A 82 -7.20 -7.90 -13.10
N GLY A 83 -6.23 -7.34 -13.84
CA GLY A 83 -6.41 -6.12 -14.63
C GLY A 83 -6.17 -4.80 -13.88
N ASP A 84 -5.73 -4.83 -12.61
CA ASP A 84 -5.23 -3.63 -11.92
C ASP A 84 -4.00 -3.07 -12.66
N GLU A 85 -4.05 -1.78 -13.00
CA GLU A 85 -2.93 -1.05 -13.59
C GLU A 85 -2.05 -0.47 -12.49
N GLU A 86 -1.06 0.35 -12.87
CA GLU A 86 -0.08 0.85 -11.91
C GLU A 86 -0.70 1.71 -10.80
N LEU A 87 -1.70 2.52 -11.16
CA LEU A 87 -2.39 3.36 -10.17
C LEU A 87 -3.11 2.52 -9.11
N GLU A 88 -3.81 1.46 -9.50
CA GLU A 88 -4.47 0.56 -8.54
C GLU A 88 -3.47 -0.20 -7.70
N ARG A 89 -2.35 -0.66 -8.28
CA ARG A 89 -1.30 -1.31 -7.50
C ARG A 89 -0.76 -0.41 -6.39
N LEU A 90 -0.48 0.86 -6.71
CA LEU A 90 -0.05 1.85 -5.72
C LEU A 90 -1.15 2.14 -4.68
N LEU A 91 -2.41 2.21 -5.09
CA LEU A 91 -3.53 2.42 -4.17
C LEU A 91 -3.81 1.20 -3.28
N VAL A 92 -3.59 -0.02 -3.76
CA VAL A 92 -3.65 -1.26 -2.98
C VAL A 92 -2.55 -1.25 -1.91
N GLN A 93 -1.30 -0.94 -2.30
CA GLN A 93 -0.18 -0.83 -1.35
C GLN A 93 -0.47 0.24 -0.29
N GLN A 94 -1.02 1.40 -0.70
CA GLN A 94 -1.39 2.48 0.21
C GLN A 94 -2.53 2.08 1.16
N ALA A 95 -3.56 1.38 0.67
CA ALA A 95 -4.66 0.90 1.50
C ALA A 95 -4.17 -0.13 2.53
N ALA A 96 -3.31 -1.06 2.12
CA ALA A 96 -2.71 -2.05 3.02
C ALA A 96 -1.77 -1.41 4.06
N LEU A 97 -0.93 -0.43 3.67
CA LEU A 97 -0.08 0.28 4.62
C LEU A 97 -0.91 1.15 5.60
N ALA A 98 -1.99 1.76 5.13
CA ALA A 98 -2.89 2.53 5.99
C ALA A 98 -3.61 1.62 7.00
N TRP A 99 -4.03 0.42 6.59
CA TRP A 99 -4.54 -0.61 7.49
C TRP A 99 -3.50 -0.99 8.55
N LEU A 100 -2.24 -1.27 8.15
CA LEU A 100 -1.18 -1.64 9.08
C LEU A 100 -0.93 -0.53 10.11
N LYS A 101 -0.89 0.73 9.67
CA LYS A 101 -0.76 1.90 10.54
C LYS A 101 -1.92 2.02 11.53
N LEU A 102 -3.15 1.77 11.09
CA LEU A 102 -4.32 1.75 11.96
C LEU A 102 -4.20 0.61 12.99
N ALA A 103 -3.97 -0.62 12.55
CA ALA A 103 -3.87 -1.79 13.43
C ALA A 103 -2.77 -1.62 14.50
N VAL A 104 -1.59 -1.13 14.12
CA VAL A 104 -0.51 -0.86 15.08
C VAL A 104 -0.90 0.27 16.05
N THR A 105 -1.58 1.31 15.57
CA THR A 105 -2.02 2.43 16.42
C THR A 105 -3.10 2.00 17.41
N GLU A 106 -4.06 1.18 16.98
CA GLU A 106 -5.09 0.55 17.84
C GLU A 106 -4.44 -0.27 18.94
N TYR A 107 -3.48 -1.13 18.59
CA TYR A 107 -2.76 -1.95 19.56
C TYR A 107 -1.99 -1.09 20.60
N GLN A 108 -1.31 -0.04 20.15
CA GLN A 108 -0.58 0.88 21.02
C GLN A 108 -1.53 1.69 21.92
N HIS A 109 -2.65 2.16 21.37
CA HIS A 109 -3.67 2.91 22.07
C HIS A 109 -4.33 2.06 23.16
N ALA A 110 -4.69 0.81 22.86
CA ALA A 110 -5.23 -0.12 23.84
C ALA A 110 -4.25 -0.40 24.99
N HIS A 111 -2.97 -0.64 24.69
CA HIS A 111 -1.93 -0.81 25.71
C HIS A 111 -1.81 0.43 26.60
N PHE A 112 -1.84 1.61 26.00
CA PHE A 112 -1.77 2.89 26.70
C PHE A 112 -2.99 3.10 27.62
N LEU A 113 -4.21 2.84 27.16
CA LEU A 113 -5.42 3.01 27.97
C LEU A 113 -5.48 2.08 29.19
N ILE A 114 -5.00 0.84 29.05
CA ILE A 114 -5.06 -0.17 30.12
C ILE A 114 -3.98 0.07 31.19
N SER A 115 -2.87 0.73 30.84
CA SER A 115 -1.73 0.90 31.75
C SER A 115 -2.00 1.86 32.93
N GLY A 116 -3.02 2.74 32.81
CA GLY A 116 -3.42 3.67 33.87
C GLY A 116 -2.39 4.76 34.19
N GLY A 117 -2.78 5.76 34.99
CA GLY A 117 -1.86 6.80 35.48
C GLY A 117 -1.39 7.83 34.45
N GLU A 118 -2.07 7.93 33.30
CA GLU A 118 -1.64 8.79 32.20
C GLU A 118 -2.21 10.21 32.29
N THR A 119 -1.48 11.17 31.71
CA THR A 119 -1.93 12.56 31.66
C THR A 119 -3.01 12.76 30.60
N ILE A 120 -3.92 13.70 30.84
CA ILE A 120 -4.96 14.09 29.86
C ILE A 120 -4.33 14.42 28.50
N THR A 121 -3.19 15.09 28.48
CA THR A 121 -2.45 15.43 27.25
C THR A 121 -2.02 14.20 26.45
N LYS A 122 -1.53 13.15 27.11
CA LYS A 122 -1.15 11.91 26.43
C LYS A 122 -2.37 11.15 25.92
N CYS A 123 -3.47 11.14 26.68
CA CYS A 123 -4.73 10.56 26.22
C CYS A 123 -5.23 11.25 24.94
N ASP A 124 -5.30 12.59 24.93
CA ASP A 124 -5.69 13.37 23.74
C ASP A 124 -4.76 13.11 22.54
N PHE A 125 -3.45 13.02 22.77
CA PHE A 125 -2.50 12.67 21.71
C PHE A 125 -2.84 11.32 21.04
N TRP A 126 -3.06 10.27 21.84
CA TRP A 126 -3.33 8.94 21.32
C TRP A 126 -4.70 8.85 20.63
N GLU A 127 -5.73 9.52 21.17
CA GLU A 127 -7.05 9.63 20.53
C GLU A 127 -6.96 10.33 19.15
N ARG A 128 -6.25 11.45 19.07
CA ARG A 128 -6.04 12.17 17.81
C ARG A 128 -5.26 11.34 16.80
N ARG A 129 -4.22 10.64 17.26
CA ARG A 129 -3.40 9.76 16.42
C ARG A 129 -4.24 8.63 15.85
N LEU A 130 -5.05 7.97 16.68
CA LEU A 130 -5.96 6.90 16.26
C LEU A 130 -6.98 7.40 15.25
N SER A 131 -7.66 8.50 15.57
CA SER A 131 -8.62 9.15 14.67
C SER A 131 -8.01 9.51 13.31
N ALA A 132 -6.77 10.01 13.29
CA ALA A 132 -6.06 10.32 12.06
C ALA A 132 -5.67 9.06 11.26
N ALA A 133 -5.30 7.96 11.93
CA ALA A 133 -5.01 6.69 11.27
C ALA A 133 -6.28 6.10 10.63
N GLN A 134 -7.40 6.10 11.36
CA GLN A 134 -8.68 5.61 10.86
C GLN A 134 -9.16 6.40 9.65
N ARG A 135 -9.12 7.75 9.71
CA ARG A 135 -9.47 8.60 8.55
C ARG A 135 -8.62 8.31 7.33
N ARG A 136 -7.30 8.13 7.49
CA ARG A 136 -6.39 7.81 6.38
C ARG A 136 -6.71 6.44 5.77
N TYR A 137 -7.00 5.44 6.60
CA TYR A 137 -7.39 4.10 6.12
C TYR A 137 -8.69 4.14 5.32
N LEU A 138 -9.75 4.73 5.88
CA LEU A 138 -11.04 4.85 5.19
C LEU A 138 -10.91 5.62 3.87
N ARG A 139 -10.13 6.70 3.85
CA ARG A 139 -9.88 7.49 2.63
C ARG A 139 -9.12 6.70 1.57
N ALA A 140 -8.15 5.87 1.96
CA ALA A 140 -7.43 5.02 1.02
C ALA A 140 -8.37 3.96 0.38
N CYS A 141 -9.21 3.33 1.19
CA CYS A 141 -10.24 2.40 0.70
C CYS A 141 -11.22 3.08 -0.26
N GLU A 142 -11.75 4.25 0.10
CA GLU A 142 -12.66 5.04 -0.74
C GLU A 142 -11.99 5.42 -2.07
N THR A 143 -10.72 5.84 -2.03
CA THR A 143 -9.98 6.24 -3.23
C THR A 143 -9.77 5.07 -4.18
N LEU A 144 -9.36 3.91 -3.66
CA LEU A 144 -9.21 2.68 -4.44
C LEU A 144 -10.55 2.27 -5.07
N ALA A 145 -11.64 2.28 -4.29
CA ALA A 145 -12.97 1.97 -4.80
C ALA A 145 -13.42 2.95 -5.89
N ARG A 146 -13.17 4.25 -5.70
CA ARG A 146 -13.50 5.30 -6.66
C ARG A 146 -12.74 5.13 -7.97
N VAL A 147 -11.43 4.90 -7.93
CA VAL A 147 -10.62 4.66 -9.14
C VAL A 147 -11.12 3.44 -9.91
N ARG A 148 -11.39 2.34 -9.21
CA ARG A 148 -11.97 1.14 -9.83
C ARG A 148 -13.33 1.39 -10.47
N ARG A 149 -14.19 2.18 -9.83
CA ARG A 149 -15.49 2.57 -10.40
C ARG A 149 -15.34 3.39 -11.68
N LEU A 150 -14.35 4.29 -11.74
CA LEU A 150 -14.11 5.14 -12.92
C LEU A 150 -13.62 4.35 -14.15
N ARG A 151 -13.08 3.14 -13.97
CA ARG A 151 -12.67 2.26 -15.07
C ARG A 151 -13.78 1.36 -15.61
N LEU A 152 -14.91 1.28 -14.92
CA LEU A 152 -16.05 0.54 -15.44
C LEU A 152 -16.63 1.31 -16.64
N PRO A 153 -17.05 0.62 -17.72
CA PRO A 153 -17.74 1.27 -18.83
C PRO A 153 -18.89 2.10 -18.29
N ALA A 154 -19.01 3.36 -18.73
CA ALA A 154 -20.17 4.16 -18.40
C ALA A 154 -21.40 3.43 -18.95
N VAL A 155 -22.26 2.94 -18.06
CA VAL A 155 -23.53 2.32 -18.45
C VAL A 155 -24.41 3.45 -18.97
N GLN A 156 -24.37 3.66 -20.28
CA GLN A 156 -25.23 4.63 -20.95
C GLN A 156 -26.62 4.00 -21.09
N VAL A 157 -27.51 4.29 -20.14
CA VAL A 157 -28.92 3.91 -20.25
C VAL A 157 -29.57 4.88 -21.22
N ASN A 158 -29.72 4.46 -22.48
CA ASN A 158 -30.52 5.20 -23.45
C ASN A 158 -32.01 5.06 -23.08
N ILE A 159 -32.57 6.05 -22.36
CA ILE A 159 -34.01 6.18 -22.17
C ILE A 159 -34.58 6.87 -23.43
N GLY A 160 -34.71 6.11 -24.53
CA GLY A 160 -35.09 6.62 -25.84
C GLY A 160 -36.38 6.02 -26.43
N ALA A 161 -37.26 5.43 -25.62
CA ALA A 161 -38.45 4.73 -26.12
C ALA A 161 -39.74 5.59 -26.20
N GLN A 162 -39.67 6.91 -26.00
CA GLN A 162 -40.82 7.81 -26.17
C GLN A 162 -40.44 9.03 -27.01
N GLN A 163 -40.22 8.82 -28.31
CA GLN A 163 -40.39 9.90 -29.29
C GLN A 163 -41.82 9.79 -29.85
N VAL A 164 -42.68 10.72 -29.48
CA VAL A 164 -43.99 10.91 -30.09
C VAL A 164 -43.76 11.67 -31.40
N ASN A 165 -43.85 10.98 -32.55
CA ASN A 165 -43.95 11.65 -33.83
C ASN A 165 -45.32 12.33 -33.92
N GLN A 166 -45.38 13.64 -33.68
CA GLN A 166 -46.52 14.45 -34.12
C GLN A 166 -46.38 14.67 -35.63
N VAL A 167 -47.10 13.85 -36.40
CA VAL A 167 -47.39 14.15 -37.81
C VAL A 167 -48.50 15.20 -37.82
N ASN A 168 -48.13 16.47 -37.97
CA ASN A 168 -49.10 17.49 -38.36
C ASN A 168 -49.38 17.29 -39.85
N ALA A 169 -50.49 16.63 -40.16
CA ALA A 169 -51.12 16.73 -41.46
C ALA A 169 -51.75 18.13 -41.61
N MET A 170 -51.69 18.64 -42.83
CA MET A 170 -52.16 19.97 -43.28
C MET A 170 -53.58 20.32 -42.85
#